data_AF-A0A951SFT9-F1
#
_entry.id   AF-A0A951SFT9-F1
#
_cell.length_a   1.000
_cell.length_b   1.000
_cell.length_c   1.000
_cell.angle_alpha   90.00
_cell.angle_beta   90.00
_cell.angle_gamma   90.00
#
_symmetry.space_group_name_H-M   'P 1'
#
loop_
_entity.id
_entity.type
_entity.pdbx_description
1 polymer ?
#
loop_
_entity_poly.entity_id
_entity_poly.type
_entity_poly.pdbx_seq_one_letter_code
_entity_poly.pdbx_strand_id
1 'polypeptide(L)'
;MTTNTLTKPDTERAQLIASRIREARETVGMSRAQLAKAAGIPAKTVEKFEYGMMEPSLTRLEAIARKLNVEVSWLSGEEPAPSAGASPLPVARKLERPTLVIEGDESDPEDDVRELLARLDEFRDEGFKGYERRTLATIGAVASLIKFLEPEELTRVADARGLHRGECPSPFTLADLFQQNPADAQKYCGAIEERILDTAILGVDLFAIERGPLVNIATELSEKREDVSAPGFFGAWGEHQDFVPIIRPALREMAIVGTGPDFGNRDEFPRRR
;
A
#
# COMPACT_ATOMS: atom_id res chain seq x y z
N MET A 1 -8.89 -40.15 32.16
CA MET A 1 -9.50 -39.51 30.97
C MET A 1 -9.85 -38.09 31.38
N THR A 2 -8.95 -37.14 31.13
CA THR A 2 -9.11 -35.74 31.57
C THR A 2 -9.30 -34.92 30.30
N THR A 3 -10.51 -34.41 30.11
CA THR A 3 -10.90 -33.62 28.94
C THR A 3 -10.23 -32.25 28.99
N ASN A 4 -9.45 -31.98 27.95
CA ASN A 4 -8.88 -30.69 27.59
C ASN A 4 -10.01 -29.73 27.19
N THR A 5 -10.43 -28.85 28.10
CA THR A 5 -11.32 -27.72 27.79
C THR A 5 -10.48 -26.55 27.33
N LEU A 6 -10.44 -26.34 26.01
CA LEU A 6 -10.02 -25.11 25.36
C LEU A 6 -11.02 -24.01 25.76
N THR A 7 -10.67 -23.22 26.79
CA THR A 7 -11.46 -22.07 27.23
C THR A 7 -11.40 -20.97 26.17
N LYS A 8 -12.54 -20.70 25.52
CA LYS A 8 -12.75 -19.45 24.77
C LYS A 8 -12.57 -18.28 25.75
N PRO A 9 -11.90 -17.17 25.37
CA PRO A 9 -11.89 -15.98 26.21
C PRO A 9 -13.33 -15.55 26.51
N ASP A 10 -13.61 -15.09 27.72
CA ASP A 10 -14.91 -14.55 28.13
C ASP A 10 -15.27 -13.40 27.16
N THR A 11 -16.12 -13.71 26.19
CA THR A 11 -16.47 -12.84 25.05
C THR A 11 -16.93 -11.44 25.50
N GLU A 12 -17.58 -11.36 26.67
CA GLU A 12 -18.07 -10.10 27.24
C GLU A 12 -16.95 -9.19 27.74
N ARG A 13 -15.90 -9.76 28.37
CA ARG A 13 -14.76 -9.00 28.88
C ARG A 13 -13.90 -8.47 27.74
N ALA A 14 -13.62 -9.30 26.74
CA ALA A 14 -12.91 -8.89 25.53
C ALA A 14 -13.64 -7.75 24.81
N GLN A 15 -14.97 -7.80 24.76
CA GLN A 15 -15.80 -6.76 24.14
C GLN A 15 -15.80 -5.44 24.93
N LEU A 16 -15.78 -5.50 26.26
CA LEU A 16 -15.68 -4.33 27.13
C LEU A 16 -14.30 -3.64 26.98
N ILE A 17 -13.22 -4.42 26.97
CA ILE A 17 -11.87 -3.88 26.78
C ILE A 17 -11.76 -3.25 25.38
N ALA A 18 -12.31 -3.91 24.36
CA ALA A 18 -12.34 -3.42 22.99
C ALA A 18 -13.03 -2.06 22.87
N SER A 19 -14.20 -1.90 23.50
CA SER A 19 -14.94 -0.63 23.46
C SER A 19 -14.21 0.48 24.20
N ARG A 20 -13.61 0.22 25.36
CA ARG A 20 -12.85 1.22 26.14
C ARG A 20 -11.57 1.67 25.44
N ILE A 21 -10.84 0.75 24.79
CA ILE A 21 -9.66 1.11 23.97
C ILE A 21 -10.09 2.04 22.83
N ARG A 22 -11.17 1.68 22.12
CA ARG A 22 -11.71 2.49 21.02
C ARG A 22 -12.15 3.87 21.50
N GLU A 23 -12.92 3.93 22.59
CA GLU A 23 -13.44 5.17 23.19
C GLU A 23 -12.30 6.11 23.60
N ALA A 24 -11.30 5.60 24.33
CA ALA A 24 -10.17 6.41 24.74
C ALA A 24 -9.31 6.85 23.54
N ARG A 25 -9.14 5.98 22.53
CA ARG A 25 -8.42 6.32 21.30
C ARG A 25 -9.11 7.46 20.54
N GLU A 26 -10.41 7.37 20.36
CA GLU A 26 -11.22 8.40 19.70
C GLU A 26 -11.24 9.71 20.51
N THR A 27 -11.27 9.62 21.84
CA THR A 27 -11.24 10.79 22.75
C THR A 27 -9.94 11.59 22.63
N VAL A 28 -8.80 10.91 22.46
CA VAL A 28 -7.50 11.58 22.23
C VAL A 28 -7.21 11.87 20.75
N GLY A 29 -8.17 11.60 19.86
CA GLY A 29 -8.06 11.89 18.42
C GLY A 29 -7.06 11.02 17.67
N MET A 30 -6.76 9.80 18.15
CA MET A 30 -5.82 8.91 17.48
C MET A 30 -6.53 7.98 16.47
N SER A 31 -5.90 7.65 15.34
CA SER A 31 -6.27 6.52 14.49
C SER A 31 -5.72 5.20 15.04
N ARG A 32 -6.23 4.04 14.60
CA ARG A 32 -5.71 2.72 15.05
C ARG A 32 -4.23 2.56 14.71
N ALA A 33 -3.80 3.07 13.55
CA ALA A 33 -2.41 3.05 13.12
C ALA A 33 -1.52 3.94 14.01
N GLN A 34 -2.02 5.10 14.42
CA GLN A 34 -1.33 5.99 15.35
C GLN A 34 -1.16 5.35 16.73
N LEU A 35 -2.22 4.73 17.27
CA LEU A 35 -2.14 4.00 18.53
C LEU A 35 -1.16 2.81 18.43
N ALA A 36 -1.22 2.05 17.33
CA ALA A 36 -0.31 0.94 17.05
C ALA A 36 1.16 1.37 17.05
N LYS A 37 1.49 2.42 16.29
CA LYS A 37 2.84 3.00 16.23
C LYS A 37 3.28 3.52 17.60
N ALA A 38 2.42 4.26 18.30
CA ALA A 38 2.73 4.87 19.58
C ALA A 38 2.94 3.83 20.70
N ALA A 39 2.15 2.75 20.70
CA ALA A 39 2.24 1.67 21.68
C ALA A 39 3.28 0.59 21.32
N GLY A 40 3.89 0.65 20.12
CA GLY A 40 4.83 -0.37 19.64
C GLY A 40 4.15 -1.72 19.34
N ILE A 41 2.89 -1.68 18.89
CA ILE A 41 2.04 -2.85 18.62
C ILE A 41 1.74 -2.89 17.12
N PRO A 42 1.73 -4.06 16.44
CA PRO A 42 1.33 -4.13 15.04
C PRO A 42 -0.11 -3.62 14.81
N ALA A 43 -0.35 -2.89 13.72
CA ALA A 43 -1.67 -2.29 13.43
C ALA A 43 -2.80 -3.33 13.38
N LYS A 44 -2.59 -4.46 12.69
CA LYS A 44 -3.53 -5.59 12.67
C LYS A 44 -3.81 -6.19 14.06
N THR A 45 -2.91 -6.00 15.02
CA THR A 45 -3.09 -6.46 16.40
C THR A 45 -3.95 -5.49 17.20
N VAL A 46 -3.75 -4.17 17.04
CA VAL A 46 -4.63 -3.14 17.63
C VAL A 46 -6.05 -3.25 17.07
N GLU A 47 -6.18 -3.50 15.77
CA GLU A 47 -7.46 -3.76 15.12
C GLU A 47 -8.20 -4.96 15.75
N LYS A 48 -7.52 -6.09 15.95
CA LYS A 48 -8.09 -7.26 16.63
C LYS A 48 -8.48 -6.98 18.09
N PHE A 49 -7.77 -6.09 18.78
CA PHE A 49 -8.13 -5.65 20.13
C PHE A 49 -9.43 -4.84 20.12
N GLU A 50 -9.57 -3.86 19.22
CA GLU A 50 -10.77 -3.03 19.13
C GLU A 50 -12.01 -3.74 18.57
N TYR A 51 -11.83 -4.87 17.89
CA TYR A 51 -12.93 -5.75 17.48
C TYR A 51 -13.29 -6.82 18.51
N GLY A 52 -12.61 -6.87 19.67
CA GLY A 52 -12.83 -7.91 20.68
C GLY A 52 -12.41 -9.32 20.23
N MET A 53 -11.69 -9.42 19.11
CA MET A 53 -11.24 -10.69 18.53
C MET A 53 -10.01 -11.26 19.26
N MET A 54 -9.33 -10.43 20.05
CA MET A 54 -8.17 -10.80 20.85
C MET A 54 -8.11 -9.92 22.10
N GLU A 55 -7.84 -10.52 23.26
CA GLU A 55 -7.60 -9.74 24.49
C GLU A 55 -6.13 -9.30 24.53
N PRO A 56 -5.83 -8.01 24.80
CA PRO A 56 -4.45 -7.58 24.97
C PRO A 56 -3.87 -8.12 26.30
N SER A 57 -2.57 -8.46 26.30
CA SER A 57 -1.87 -8.75 27.55
C SER A 57 -1.75 -7.50 28.43
N LEU A 58 -1.51 -7.66 29.73
CA LEU A 58 -1.31 -6.54 30.66
C LEU A 58 -0.24 -5.56 30.16
N THR A 59 0.90 -6.06 29.68
CA THR A 59 1.97 -5.23 29.10
C THR A 59 1.51 -4.39 27.90
N ARG A 60 0.61 -4.93 27.06
CA ARG A 60 0.05 -4.20 25.92
C ARG A 60 -1.01 -3.20 26.37
N LEU A 61 -1.82 -3.55 27.37
CA LEU A 61 -2.77 -2.62 28.01
C LEU A 61 -2.02 -1.44 28.63
N GLU A 62 -0.93 -1.65 29.36
CA GLU A 62 -0.07 -0.59 29.91
C GLU A 62 0.57 0.29 28.83
N ALA A 63 0.95 -0.30 27.69
CA ALA A 63 1.47 0.45 26.55
C ALA A 63 0.38 1.34 25.94
N ILE A 64 -0.83 0.82 25.77
CA ILE A 64 -2.00 1.54 25.24
C ILE A 64 -2.44 2.64 26.21
N ALA A 65 -2.67 2.32 27.48
CA ALA A 65 -3.11 3.23 28.54
C ALA A 65 -2.24 4.49 28.62
N ARG A 66 -0.92 4.30 28.61
CA ARG A 66 0.07 5.39 28.65
C ARG A 66 -0.02 6.34 27.48
N LYS A 67 -0.42 5.86 26.29
CA LYS A 67 -0.53 6.68 25.08
C LYS A 67 -1.89 7.36 24.97
N LEU A 68 -2.92 6.71 25.51
CA LEU A 68 -4.26 7.27 25.60
C LEU A 68 -4.46 8.14 26.85
N ASN A 69 -3.45 8.23 27.73
CA ASN A 69 -3.50 8.97 28.99
C ASN A 69 -4.69 8.57 29.89
N VAL A 70 -4.93 7.26 30.00
CA VAL A 70 -5.96 6.65 30.85
C VAL A 70 -5.32 5.64 31.81
N GLU A 71 -6.03 5.30 32.87
CA GLU A 71 -5.60 4.25 33.80
C GLU A 71 -5.81 2.84 33.20
N VAL A 72 -4.88 1.94 33.49
CA VAL A 72 -4.94 0.54 33.03
C VAL A 72 -6.14 -0.18 33.65
N SER A 73 -6.50 0.13 34.90
CA SER A 73 -7.68 -0.40 35.61
C SER A 73 -8.99 -0.04 34.91
N TRP A 74 -9.04 1.15 34.29
CA TRP A 74 -10.16 1.54 33.46
C TRP A 74 -10.16 0.75 32.14
N LEU A 75 -9.04 0.61 31.44
CA LEU A 75 -9.05 -0.21 30.21
C LEU A 75 -9.36 -1.69 30.45
N SER A 76 -8.96 -2.26 31.59
CA SER A 76 -9.12 -3.70 31.89
C SER A 76 -10.53 -4.10 32.34
N GLY A 77 -11.43 -3.13 32.56
CA GLY A 77 -12.79 -3.39 33.05
C GLY A 77 -12.92 -3.45 34.58
N GLU A 78 -11.85 -3.23 35.33
CA GLU A 78 -11.82 -3.37 36.80
C GLU A 78 -12.51 -2.20 37.52
N GLU A 79 -12.56 -1.03 36.90
CA GLU A 79 -13.32 0.12 37.38
C GLU A 79 -14.63 0.34 36.59
N PRO A 80 -15.74 0.74 37.25
CA PRO A 80 -16.96 1.12 36.55
C PRO A 80 -16.73 2.35 35.66
N ALA A 81 -17.49 2.47 34.58
CA ALA A 81 -17.43 3.63 33.70
C ALA A 81 -17.67 4.91 34.51
N PRO A 82 -16.92 6.01 34.27
CA PRO A 82 -17.17 7.26 34.96
C PRO A 82 -18.62 7.70 34.70
N SER A 83 -19.36 8.03 35.77
CA SER A 83 -20.73 8.52 35.65
C SER A 83 -20.76 9.74 34.72
N ALA A 84 -21.72 9.77 33.78
CA ALA A 84 -21.93 10.86 32.84
C ALA A 84 -21.76 12.23 33.51
N GLY A 85 -20.60 12.87 33.30
CA GLY A 85 -20.20 14.10 33.96
C GLY A 85 -18.73 14.20 34.36
N ALA A 86 -17.98 13.09 34.42
CA ALA A 86 -16.54 13.09 34.67
C ALA A 86 -15.77 12.62 33.43
N SER A 87 -15.10 13.53 32.71
CA SER A 87 -14.12 13.15 31.70
C SER A 87 -13.01 12.29 32.33
N PRO A 88 -12.42 11.33 31.60
CA PRO A 88 -11.26 10.58 32.07
C PRO A 88 -10.18 11.57 32.51
N LEU A 89 -9.79 11.50 33.78
CA LEU A 89 -8.85 12.44 34.37
C LEU A 89 -7.50 12.33 33.66
N PRO A 90 -6.99 13.41 33.03
CA PRO A 90 -5.63 13.43 32.55
C PRO A 90 -4.69 13.39 33.76
N VAL A 91 -3.69 12.51 33.75
CA VAL A 91 -2.61 12.54 34.73
C VAL A 91 -1.89 13.87 34.58
N ALA A 92 -2.18 14.81 35.47
CA ALA A 92 -1.69 16.17 35.41
C ALA A 92 -0.17 16.21 35.65
N ARG A 93 0.62 16.27 34.56
CA ARG A 93 1.99 16.75 34.61
C ARG A 93 2.04 18.17 34.07
N LYS A 94 2.57 19.05 34.92
CA LYS A 94 2.66 20.51 34.84
C LYS A 94 3.01 21.02 33.42
N LEU A 95 2.18 21.94 32.97
CA LEU A 95 2.15 22.58 31.65
C LEU A 95 3.43 23.37 31.36
N GLU A 96 4.20 22.93 30.37
CA GLU A 96 4.54 23.84 29.27
C GLU A 96 3.59 23.45 28.14
N ARG A 97 2.92 24.44 27.54
CA ARG A 97 2.08 24.22 26.36
C ARG A 97 3.02 24.21 25.14
N PRO A 98 3.34 23.07 24.50
CA PRO A 98 3.47 23.14 23.06
C PRO A 98 2.07 23.40 22.54
N THR A 99 1.90 24.54 21.88
CA THR A 99 0.82 24.71 20.91
C THR A 99 0.95 23.55 19.93
N LEU A 100 0.21 22.46 20.15
CA LEU A 100 0.01 21.44 19.11
C LEU A 100 -0.95 22.08 18.12
N VAL A 101 -0.37 22.85 17.21
CA VAL A 101 -0.93 23.02 15.87
C VAL A 101 -1.21 21.61 15.36
N ILE A 102 -2.45 21.41 14.93
CA ILE A 102 -2.94 20.18 14.34
C ILE A 102 -2.18 19.98 13.02
N GLU A 103 -1.09 19.22 13.04
CA GLU A 103 -0.39 18.77 11.83
C GLU A 103 -0.03 17.29 12.03
N GLY A 104 -0.87 16.42 11.48
CA GLY A 104 -0.80 14.97 11.63
C GLY A 104 -1.91 14.30 10.84
N ASP A 105 -1.93 14.62 9.56
CA ASP A 105 -2.75 14.12 8.46
C ASP A 105 -3.12 12.63 8.59
N GLU A 106 -4.40 12.30 8.39
CA GLU A 106 -4.81 10.97 7.95
C GLU A 106 -4.39 10.91 6.49
N SER A 107 -3.16 10.44 6.20
CA SER A 107 -2.54 10.62 4.89
C SER A 107 -3.48 10.12 3.79
N ASP A 108 -3.75 11.00 2.82
CA ASP A 108 -4.51 10.67 1.62
C ASP A 108 -3.83 9.47 0.94
N PRO A 109 -4.55 8.34 0.69
CA PRO A 109 -3.98 7.19 0.02
C PRO A 109 -3.30 7.54 -1.32
N GLU A 110 -3.82 8.56 -2.02
CA GLU A 110 -3.19 9.07 -3.25
C GLU A 110 -1.81 9.66 -2.95
N ASP A 111 -1.69 10.48 -1.91
CA ASP A 111 -0.43 11.09 -1.47
C ASP A 111 0.57 10.06 -0.96
N ASP A 112 0.12 9.04 -0.21
CA ASP A 112 0.98 7.93 0.23
C ASP A 112 1.56 7.14 -0.94
N VAL A 113 0.73 6.85 -1.96
CA VAL A 113 1.19 6.19 -3.18
C VAL A 113 2.20 7.09 -3.90
N ARG A 114 1.94 8.39 -4.01
CA ARG A 114 2.85 9.37 -4.63
C ARG A 114 4.19 9.45 -3.90
N GLU A 115 4.21 9.46 -2.57
CA GLU A 115 5.44 9.48 -1.77
C GLU A 115 6.27 8.22 -2.02
N LEU A 116 5.64 7.04 -2.01
CA LEU A 116 6.36 5.79 -2.26
C LEU A 116 6.89 5.69 -3.71
N LEU A 117 6.13 6.19 -4.68
CA LEU A 117 6.58 6.28 -6.07
C LEU A 117 7.77 7.23 -6.21
N ALA A 118 7.73 8.40 -5.56
CA ALA A 118 8.85 9.34 -5.56
C ALA A 118 10.10 8.71 -4.94
N ARG A 119 9.95 7.92 -3.87
CA ARG A 119 11.06 7.15 -3.29
C ARG A 119 11.63 6.10 -4.25
N LEU A 120 10.80 5.46 -5.05
CA LEU A 120 11.29 4.55 -6.10
C LEU A 120 12.03 5.30 -7.21
N ASP A 121 11.57 6.51 -7.56
CA ASP A 121 12.29 7.37 -8.50
C ASP A 121 13.69 7.72 -7.96
N GLU A 122 13.79 8.12 -6.69
CA GLU A 122 15.09 8.37 -6.03
C GLU A 122 16.02 7.15 -6.09
N PHE A 123 15.49 5.96 -5.77
CA PHE A 123 16.30 4.75 -5.85
C PHE A 123 16.74 4.45 -7.29
N ARG A 124 15.87 4.65 -8.28
CA ARG A 124 16.19 4.46 -9.69
C ARG A 124 17.28 5.42 -10.14
N ASP A 125 17.20 6.69 -9.75
CA ASP A 125 18.17 7.71 -10.14
C ASP A 125 19.56 7.44 -9.53
N GLU A 126 19.62 6.73 -8.39
CA GLU A 126 20.85 6.17 -7.79
C GLU A 126 21.25 4.79 -8.35
N GLY A 127 20.53 4.27 -9.35
CA GLY A 127 20.76 2.96 -9.98
C GLY A 127 20.45 1.77 -9.07
N PHE A 128 19.57 1.96 -8.08
CA PHE A 128 19.12 1.00 -7.06
C PHE A 128 20.20 0.39 -6.15
N LYS A 129 21.47 0.73 -6.36
CA LYS A 129 22.62 0.13 -5.69
C LYS A 129 22.58 0.41 -4.18
N GLY A 130 22.58 -0.66 -3.38
CA GLY A 130 22.50 -0.57 -1.91
C GLY A 130 21.08 -0.36 -1.36
N TYR A 131 20.07 -0.28 -2.23
CA TYR A 131 18.67 -0.19 -1.85
C TYR A 131 17.86 -1.41 -2.24
N GLU A 132 18.45 -2.48 -2.78
CA GLU A 132 17.77 -3.60 -3.43
C GLU A 132 16.61 -4.16 -2.58
N ARG A 133 16.86 -4.42 -1.29
CA ARG A 133 15.82 -4.89 -0.36
C ARG A 133 14.75 -3.83 -0.08
N ARG A 134 15.13 -2.55 0.01
CA ARG A 134 14.19 -1.44 0.22
C ARG A 134 13.35 -1.21 -1.02
N THR A 135 13.94 -1.27 -2.21
CA THR A 135 13.25 -1.23 -3.50
C THR A 135 12.16 -2.28 -3.57
N LEU A 136 12.48 -3.55 -3.29
CA LEU A 136 11.48 -4.63 -3.28
C LEU A 136 10.36 -4.40 -2.25
N ALA A 137 10.71 -3.92 -1.05
CA ALA A 137 9.72 -3.60 -0.02
C ALA A 137 8.82 -2.42 -0.44
N THR A 138 9.38 -1.37 -1.04
CA THR A 138 8.65 -0.21 -1.53
C THR A 138 7.75 -0.57 -2.71
N ILE A 139 8.21 -1.39 -3.65
CA ILE A 139 7.36 -1.94 -4.74
C ILE A 139 6.17 -2.69 -4.14
N GLY A 140 6.41 -3.57 -3.16
CA GLY A 140 5.32 -4.30 -2.49
C GLY A 140 4.36 -3.38 -1.74
N ALA A 141 4.85 -2.29 -1.15
CA ALA A 141 4.03 -1.29 -0.47
C ALA A 141 3.14 -0.52 -1.48
N VAL A 142 3.71 -0.04 -2.58
CA VAL A 142 2.95 0.61 -3.67
C VAL A 142 1.88 -0.34 -4.22
N ALA A 143 2.26 -1.57 -4.59
CA ALA A 143 1.33 -2.57 -5.12
C ALA A 143 0.20 -2.96 -4.14
N SER A 144 0.39 -2.70 -2.85
CA SER A 144 -0.64 -2.93 -1.83
C SER A 144 -1.53 -1.71 -1.64
N LEU A 145 -0.94 -0.51 -1.55
CA LEU A 145 -1.68 0.73 -1.30
C LEU A 145 -2.50 1.19 -2.49
N ILE A 146 -1.98 1.02 -3.71
CA ILE A 146 -2.64 1.47 -4.93
C ILE A 146 -4.02 0.80 -5.14
N LYS A 147 -4.24 -0.36 -4.53
CA LYS A 147 -5.51 -1.11 -4.58
C LYS A 147 -6.64 -0.46 -3.77
N PHE A 148 -6.30 0.51 -2.92
CA PHE A 148 -7.28 1.27 -2.15
C PHE A 148 -7.67 2.59 -2.82
N LEU A 149 -7.04 2.94 -3.96
CA LEU A 149 -7.41 4.14 -4.70
C LEU A 149 -8.74 3.95 -5.42
N GLU A 150 -9.59 4.97 -5.34
CA GLU A 150 -10.77 5.08 -6.19
C GLU A 150 -10.36 5.29 -7.67
N PRO A 151 -11.23 4.95 -8.64
CA PRO A 151 -10.90 5.06 -10.08
C PRO A 151 -10.37 6.43 -10.52
N GLU A 152 -10.89 7.51 -9.92
CA GLU A 152 -10.46 8.87 -10.22
C GLU A 152 -9.05 9.18 -9.69
N GLU A 153 -8.73 8.70 -8.48
CA GLU A 153 -7.40 8.83 -7.85
C GLU A 153 -6.36 8.04 -8.65
N LEU A 154 -6.65 6.78 -8.98
CA LEU A 154 -5.79 5.95 -9.81
C LEU A 154 -5.47 6.62 -11.16
N THR A 155 -6.48 7.24 -11.77
CA THR A 155 -6.29 7.96 -13.04
C THR A 155 -5.46 9.23 -12.86
N ARG A 156 -5.62 9.98 -11.76
CA ARG A 156 -4.78 11.14 -11.46
C ARG A 156 -3.32 10.75 -11.26
N VAL A 157 -3.05 9.66 -10.56
CA VAL A 157 -1.69 9.11 -10.42
C VAL A 157 -1.16 8.69 -11.80
N ALA A 158 -1.95 7.98 -12.60
CA ALA A 158 -1.57 7.59 -13.96
C ALA A 158 -1.21 8.80 -14.85
N ASP A 159 -2.03 9.84 -14.83
CA ASP A 159 -1.80 11.09 -15.58
C ASP A 159 -0.55 11.82 -15.08
N ALA A 160 -0.36 11.94 -13.77
CA ALA A 160 0.83 12.56 -13.17
C ALA A 160 2.12 11.82 -13.54
N ARG A 161 2.05 10.50 -13.74
CA ARG A 161 3.15 9.65 -14.20
C ARG A 161 3.30 9.60 -15.72
N GLY A 162 2.42 10.29 -16.46
CA GLY A 162 2.52 10.41 -17.91
C GLY A 162 2.23 9.11 -18.67
N LEU A 163 1.32 8.26 -18.17
CA LEU A 163 0.94 7.03 -18.86
C LEU A 163 0.35 7.31 -20.24
N HIS A 164 0.71 6.49 -21.23
CA HIS A 164 0.22 6.61 -22.60
C HIS A 164 -1.29 6.36 -22.66
N ARG A 165 -2.05 7.36 -23.11
CA ARG A 165 -3.52 7.33 -23.08
C ARG A 165 -4.17 6.39 -24.08
N GLY A 166 -3.44 5.95 -25.13
CA GLY A 166 -3.99 5.08 -26.17
C GLY A 166 -4.59 3.78 -25.65
N GLU A 167 -4.17 3.35 -24.45
CA GLU A 167 -4.63 2.11 -23.80
C GLU A 167 -5.15 2.36 -22.36
N CYS A 168 -5.44 3.62 -22.00
CA CYS A 168 -6.01 3.96 -20.69
C CYS A 168 -7.44 4.49 -20.86
N PRO A 169 -8.46 3.84 -20.29
CA PRO A 169 -9.83 4.38 -20.30
C PRO A 169 -9.90 5.70 -19.51
N SER A 170 -10.85 6.57 -19.86
CA SER A 170 -11.12 7.77 -19.05
C SER A 170 -11.76 7.37 -17.71
N PRO A 171 -11.66 8.19 -16.64
CA PRO A 171 -12.29 7.89 -15.34
C PRO A 171 -13.79 7.60 -15.47
N PHE A 172 -14.49 8.41 -16.27
CA PHE A 172 -15.90 8.23 -16.58
C PHE A 172 -16.16 6.86 -17.22
N THR A 173 -15.33 6.46 -18.18
CA THR A 173 -15.42 5.14 -18.84
C THR A 173 -15.11 3.99 -17.89
N LEU A 174 -14.20 4.18 -16.93
CA LEU A 174 -13.83 3.15 -15.96
C LEU A 174 -14.96 2.89 -14.95
N ALA A 175 -15.61 3.96 -14.46
CA ALA A 175 -16.79 3.84 -13.59
C ALA A 175 -17.95 3.12 -14.28
N ASP A 176 -18.21 3.43 -15.55
CA ASP A 176 -19.22 2.74 -16.36
C ASP A 176 -18.86 1.25 -16.56
N LEU A 177 -17.57 0.95 -16.75
CA LEU A 177 -17.11 -0.42 -16.91
C LEU A 177 -17.28 -1.24 -15.63
N PHE A 178 -17.08 -0.66 -14.45
CA PHE A 178 -17.36 -1.32 -13.17
C PHE A 178 -18.83 -1.72 -13.04
N GLN A 179 -19.76 -0.93 -13.60
CA GLN A 179 -21.19 -1.27 -13.57
C GLN A 179 -21.55 -2.38 -14.56
N GLN A 180 -20.89 -2.40 -15.72
CA GLN A 180 -21.22 -3.34 -16.82
C GLN A 180 -20.50 -4.67 -16.69
N ASN A 181 -19.19 -4.64 -16.41
CA ASN A 181 -18.34 -5.81 -16.25
C ASN A 181 -17.22 -5.56 -15.20
N PRO A 182 -17.50 -5.84 -13.92
CA PRO A 182 -16.53 -5.65 -12.83
C PRO A 182 -15.21 -6.40 -13.03
N ALA A 183 -15.23 -7.58 -13.67
CA ALA A 183 -14.04 -8.39 -13.89
C ALA A 183 -13.08 -7.73 -14.90
N ASP A 184 -13.63 -7.18 -15.98
CA ASP A 184 -12.85 -6.41 -16.94
C ASP A 184 -12.33 -5.14 -16.29
N ALA A 185 -13.15 -4.41 -15.54
CA ALA A 185 -12.73 -3.22 -14.82
C ALA A 185 -11.54 -3.49 -13.88
N GLN A 186 -11.59 -4.58 -13.10
CA GLN A 186 -10.48 -4.99 -12.24
C GLN A 186 -9.21 -5.30 -13.04
N LYS A 187 -9.35 -5.96 -14.20
CA LYS A 187 -8.22 -6.25 -15.09
C LYS A 187 -7.57 -4.97 -15.63
N TYR A 188 -8.38 -3.97 -15.99
CA TYR A 188 -7.87 -2.66 -16.43
C TYR A 188 -7.19 -1.89 -15.29
N CYS A 189 -7.77 -1.85 -14.10
CA CYS A 189 -7.11 -1.23 -12.94
C CYS A 189 -5.75 -1.88 -12.69
N GLY A 190 -5.69 -3.22 -12.65
CA GLY A 190 -4.42 -3.95 -12.52
C GLY A 190 -3.40 -3.62 -13.62
N ALA A 191 -3.85 -3.42 -14.86
CA ALA A 191 -2.96 -3.00 -15.95
C ALA A 191 -2.40 -1.59 -15.75
N ILE A 192 -3.20 -0.65 -15.23
CA ILE A 192 -2.76 0.71 -14.89
C ILE A 192 -1.78 0.69 -13.72
N GLU A 193 -2.09 -0.08 -12.66
CA GLU A 193 -1.23 -0.25 -11.49
C GLU A 193 0.18 -0.71 -11.89
N GLU A 194 0.27 -1.71 -12.77
CA GLU A 194 1.55 -2.21 -13.28
C GLU A 194 2.30 -1.15 -14.11
N ARG A 195 1.59 -0.37 -14.93
CA ARG A 195 2.21 0.68 -15.74
C ARG A 195 2.71 1.86 -14.89
N ILE A 196 2.00 2.20 -13.81
CA ILE A 196 2.46 3.17 -12.82
C ILE A 196 3.77 2.69 -12.19
N LEU A 197 3.85 1.43 -11.76
CA LEU A 197 5.10 0.85 -11.25
C LEU A 197 6.21 0.81 -12.30
N ASP A 198 5.90 0.52 -13.57
CA ASP A 198 6.88 0.54 -14.67
C ASP A 198 7.52 1.92 -14.77
N THR A 199 6.75 3.00 -14.68
CA THR A 199 7.32 4.36 -14.74
C THR A 199 8.29 4.62 -13.59
N ALA A 200 8.05 4.07 -12.40
CA ALA A 200 8.91 4.26 -11.24
C ALA A 200 10.20 3.44 -11.33
N ILE A 201 10.09 2.19 -11.78
CA ILE A 201 11.23 1.26 -11.83
C ILE A 201 12.08 1.47 -13.09
N LEU A 202 11.42 1.66 -14.24
CA LEU A 202 12.04 1.72 -15.57
C LEU A 202 12.20 3.16 -16.09
N GLY A 203 11.63 4.15 -15.40
CA GLY A 203 11.64 5.55 -15.83
C GLY A 203 10.70 5.85 -17.01
N VAL A 204 9.87 4.89 -17.40
CA VAL A 204 8.99 5.00 -18.57
C VAL A 204 7.75 4.11 -18.44
N ASP A 205 6.63 4.54 -19.01
CA ASP A 205 5.54 3.62 -19.37
C ASP A 205 5.94 2.85 -20.63
N LEU A 206 6.08 1.52 -20.54
CA LEU A 206 6.45 0.67 -21.68
C LEU A 206 5.48 0.83 -22.86
N PHE A 207 4.21 1.14 -22.60
CA PHE A 207 3.22 1.39 -23.65
C PHE A 207 3.46 2.68 -24.43
N ALA A 208 4.32 3.58 -23.94
CA ALA A 208 4.73 4.79 -24.63
C ALA A 208 5.91 4.56 -25.61
N ILE A 209 6.60 3.41 -25.55
CA ILE A 209 7.71 3.08 -26.45
C ILE A 209 7.13 2.47 -27.74
N GLU A 210 7.74 2.77 -28.88
CA GLU A 210 7.40 2.10 -30.14
C GLU A 210 7.55 0.59 -30.03
N ARG A 211 6.67 -0.13 -30.73
CA ARG A 211 6.56 -1.59 -30.62
C ARG A 211 7.85 -2.31 -31.03
N GLY A 212 8.49 -1.88 -32.12
CA GLY A 212 9.65 -2.55 -32.72
C GLY A 212 10.82 -2.75 -31.75
N PRO A 213 11.35 -1.68 -31.14
CA PRO A 213 12.42 -1.78 -30.13
C PRO A 213 12.08 -2.72 -28.96
N LEU A 214 10.85 -2.68 -28.45
CA LEU A 214 10.45 -3.58 -27.36
C LEU A 214 10.35 -5.05 -27.80
N VAL A 215 9.93 -5.31 -29.05
CA VAL A 215 9.90 -6.66 -29.62
C VAL A 215 11.32 -7.23 -29.79
N ASN A 216 12.30 -6.40 -30.14
CA ASN A 216 13.70 -6.83 -30.21
C ASN A 216 14.18 -7.30 -28.83
N ILE A 217 13.93 -6.50 -27.79
CA ILE A 217 14.22 -6.87 -26.39
C ILE A 217 13.50 -8.16 -26.01
N ALA A 218 12.20 -8.27 -26.31
CA ALA A 218 11.41 -9.44 -25.98
C ALA A 218 12.00 -10.72 -26.61
N THR A 219 12.43 -10.62 -27.86
CA THR A 219 13.08 -11.72 -28.60
C THR A 219 14.39 -12.10 -27.93
N GLU A 220 15.27 -11.14 -27.64
CA GLU A 220 16.53 -11.41 -26.95
C GLU A 220 16.33 -12.02 -25.55
N LEU A 221 15.32 -11.58 -24.82
CA LEU A 221 14.97 -12.16 -23.52
C LEU A 221 14.50 -13.60 -23.66
N SER A 222 13.66 -13.90 -24.66
CA SER A 222 13.16 -15.27 -24.89
C SER A 222 14.24 -16.28 -25.28
N GLU A 223 15.35 -15.82 -25.86
CA GLU A 223 16.51 -16.67 -26.15
C GLU A 223 17.34 -16.97 -24.90
N LYS A 224 17.31 -16.08 -23.91
CA LYS A 224 18.15 -16.14 -22.69
C LYS A 224 17.40 -16.63 -21.46
N ARG A 225 16.06 -16.60 -21.46
CA ARG A 225 15.21 -16.88 -20.31
C ARG A 225 14.08 -17.83 -20.66
N GLU A 226 13.93 -18.90 -19.87
CA GLU A 226 12.87 -19.90 -20.06
C GLU A 226 11.48 -19.36 -19.68
N ASP A 227 11.39 -18.37 -18.78
CA ASP A 227 10.15 -17.74 -18.34
C ASP A 227 9.59 -16.70 -19.32
N VAL A 228 10.33 -16.39 -20.39
CA VAL A 228 9.93 -15.41 -21.40
C VAL A 228 9.72 -16.12 -22.74
N SER A 229 8.49 -16.09 -23.25
CA SER A 229 8.16 -16.69 -24.55
C SER A 229 7.11 -15.87 -25.30
N ALA A 230 7.19 -15.89 -26.64
CA ALA A 230 6.25 -15.18 -27.47
C ALA A 230 4.82 -15.77 -27.33
N PRO A 231 3.78 -14.93 -27.19
CA PRO A 231 2.41 -15.41 -26.97
C PRO A 231 1.75 -15.99 -28.23
N GLY A 232 2.19 -15.60 -29.43
CA GLY A 232 1.59 -16.00 -30.69
C GLY A 232 2.25 -17.23 -31.33
N PHE A 233 1.53 -17.83 -32.29
CA PHE A 233 2.07 -18.90 -33.14
C PHE A 233 3.31 -18.42 -33.91
N PHE A 234 4.28 -19.32 -34.09
CA PHE A 234 5.53 -19.08 -34.82
C PHE A 234 6.41 -17.94 -34.24
N GLY A 235 6.33 -17.68 -32.94
CA GLY A 235 7.18 -16.67 -32.30
C GLY A 235 6.68 -15.23 -32.47
N ALA A 236 5.40 -15.04 -32.82
CA ALA A 236 4.83 -13.71 -32.99
C ALA A 236 4.53 -13.05 -31.63
N TRP A 237 5.03 -11.82 -31.43
CA TRP A 237 4.86 -11.08 -30.18
C TRP A 237 3.52 -10.34 -30.03
N GLY A 238 2.75 -10.14 -31.11
CA GLY A 238 1.47 -9.40 -31.02
C GLY A 238 1.63 -7.92 -30.72
N GLU A 239 0.60 -7.27 -30.16
CA GLU A 239 0.58 -5.86 -29.75
C GLU A 239 1.12 -5.67 -28.32
N HIS A 240 1.36 -4.43 -27.88
CA HIS A 240 1.90 -4.14 -26.54
C HIS A 240 1.17 -4.88 -25.42
N GLN A 241 -0.16 -4.89 -25.43
CA GLN A 241 -0.99 -5.59 -24.45
C GLN A 241 -0.72 -7.11 -24.36
N ASP A 242 -0.23 -7.72 -25.45
CA ASP A 242 0.01 -9.16 -25.53
C ASP A 242 1.34 -9.55 -24.90
N PHE A 243 2.41 -8.77 -25.15
CA PHE A 243 3.76 -9.15 -24.73
C PHE A 243 4.37 -8.34 -23.59
N VAL A 244 3.94 -7.09 -23.37
CA VAL A 244 4.48 -6.27 -22.27
C VAL A 244 4.32 -6.97 -20.90
N PRO A 245 3.16 -7.60 -20.57
CA PRO A 245 3.03 -8.35 -19.32
C PRO A 245 4.02 -9.50 -19.16
N ILE A 246 4.47 -10.10 -20.27
CA ILE A 246 5.41 -11.24 -20.28
C ILE A 246 6.84 -10.77 -19.99
N ILE A 247 7.27 -9.68 -20.62
CA ILE A 247 8.66 -9.20 -20.49
C ILE A 247 8.88 -8.29 -19.27
N ARG A 248 7.81 -7.69 -18.73
CA ARG A 248 7.88 -6.75 -17.60
C ARG A 248 8.64 -7.27 -16.39
N PRO A 249 8.39 -8.50 -15.89
CA PRO A 249 9.12 -9.01 -14.72
C PRO A 249 10.64 -9.03 -14.94
N ALA A 250 11.08 -9.50 -16.11
CA ALA A 250 12.49 -9.54 -16.48
C ALA A 250 13.10 -8.14 -16.57
N LEU A 251 12.40 -7.19 -17.20
CA LEU A 251 12.87 -5.81 -17.32
C LEU A 251 13.01 -5.10 -15.97
N ARG A 252 12.05 -5.29 -15.06
CA ARG A 252 12.13 -4.74 -13.69
C ARG A 252 13.29 -5.35 -12.91
N GLU A 253 13.48 -6.65 -13.02
CA GLU A 253 14.62 -7.33 -12.39
C GLU A 253 15.94 -6.76 -12.90
N MET A 254 16.13 -6.70 -14.22
CA MET A 254 17.32 -6.14 -14.87
C MET A 254 17.58 -4.69 -14.46
N ALA A 255 16.54 -3.86 -14.38
CA ALA A 255 16.67 -2.48 -13.92
C ALA A 255 17.19 -2.41 -12.46
N ILE A 256 16.61 -3.21 -11.55
CA ILE A 256 16.99 -3.22 -10.13
C ILE A 256 18.43 -3.71 -9.91
N VAL A 257 18.90 -4.65 -10.74
CA VAL A 257 20.30 -5.14 -10.66
C VAL A 257 21.28 -4.33 -11.52
N GLY A 258 20.82 -3.28 -12.20
CA GLY A 258 21.65 -2.37 -13.00
C GLY A 258 22.13 -2.94 -14.34
N THR A 259 21.42 -3.90 -14.91
CA THR A 259 21.70 -4.51 -16.23
C THR A 259 20.61 -4.25 -17.26
N GLY A 260 19.62 -3.42 -16.92
CA GLY A 260 18.48 -3.08 -17.77
C GLY A 260 18.82 -2.18 -18.95
N PRO A 261 17.98 -2.15 -19.99
CA PRO A 261 18.07 -1.16 -21.06
C PRO A 261 17.90 0.27 -20.53
N ASP A 262 18.61 1.23 -21.12
CA ASP A 262 18.37 2.65 -20.86
C ASP A 262 17.19 3.16 -21.69
N PHE A 263 15.98 3.01 -21.15
CA PHE A 263 14.78 3.51 -21.81
C PHE A 263 14.70 5.05 -21.91
N GLY A 264 15.64 5.78 -21.32
CA GLY A 264 15.82 7.22 -21.52
C GLY A 264 16.41 7.57 -22.90
N ASN A 265 17.13 6.64 -23.52
CA ASN A 265 17.70 6.80 -24.86
C ASN A 265 16.58 6.81 -25.92
N ARG A 266 16.23 8.00 -26.42
CA ARG A 266 15.15 8.19 -27.40
C ARG A 266 15.50 7.72 -28.81
N ASP A 267 16.78 7.57 -29.13
CA ASP A 267 17.21 7.06 -30.44
C ASP A 267 17.02 5.54 -30.52
N GLU A 268 17.24 4.85 -29.39
CA GLU A 268 17.03 3.40 -29.27
C GLU A 268 15.57 3.04 -28.95
N PHE A 269 14.92 3.86 -28.11
CA PHE A 269 13.53 3.69 -27.66
C PHE A 269 12.66 4.89 -28.02
N PRO A 270 12.41 5.13 -29.33
CA PRO A 270 11.50 6.17 -29.79
C PRO A 270 10.11 5.97 -29.19
N ARG A 271 9.38 7.08 -29.03
CA ARG A 271 8.10 7.07 -28.33
C ARG A 271 6.93 7.25 -29.27
N ARG A 272 5.86 6.51 -29.00
CA ARG A 272 4.60 6.58 -29.72
C ARG A 272 4.04 8.00 -29.61
N ARG A 273 3.45 8.47 -30.70
CA ARG A 273 2.72 9.74 -30.74
C ARG A 273 1.39 9.64 -30.01
#